data_AF-A0A851U1B3-F1
#
_entry.id   AF-A0A851U1B3-F1
#
_cell.length_a   1.000
_cell.length_b   1.000
_cell.length_c   1.000
_cell.angle_alpha   90.00
_cell.angle_beta   90.00
_cell.angle_gamma   90.00
#
_symmetry.space_group_name_H-M   'P 1'
#
loop_
_entity.id
_entity.type
_entity.pdbx_description
1 polymer ?
#
loop_
_entity_poly.entity_id
_entity_poly.type
_entity_poly.pdbx_seq_one_letter_code
_entity_poly.pdbx_strand_id
1 'polypeptide(L)'
;MLSLLVRAAAAAAPLRSLCRSSLCSLAPWRDWGSWAPPPWRAPRGLLAVPPAGPPLLAGLKTKTALRRRCKDCYIVRRRGRLYVCCKSNPRHKQRKG
;
A
#
# COMPACT_ATOMS: atom_id res chain seq x y z
N MET A 1 -35.72 -53.33 -3.47
CA MET A 1 -36.50 -52.73 -4.57
C MET A 1 -35.73 -51.52 -5.06
N LEU A 2 -35.07 -51.69 -6.22
CA LEU A 2 -34.69 -50.72 -7.26
C LEU A 2 -34.41 -49.25 -6.86
N SER A 3 -33.37 -48.56 -7.31
CA SER A 3 -32.29 -48.86 -8.25
C SER A 3 -31.37 -47.63 -8.27
N LEU A 4 -30.07 -47.91 -8.26
CA LEU A 4 -28.96 -47.03 -8.64
C LEU A 4 -29.25 -46.30 -9.98
N LEU A 5 -28.62 -45.15 -10.22
CA LEU A 5 -27.70 -44.95 -11.36
C LEU A 5 -27.12 -43.53 -11.38
N VAL A 6 -25.85 -43.49 -10.96
CA VAL A 6 -24.86 -42.44 -11.20
C VAL A 6 -24.58 -42.35 -12.71
N ARG A 7 -24.50 -41.14 -13.27
CA ARG A 7 -24.06 -40.93 -14.67
C ARG A 7 -22.55 -41.20 -14.80
N ALA A 8 -22.22 -42.35 -15.38
CA ALA A 8 -20.93 -42.68 -16.00
C ALA A 8 -20.70 -41.77 -17.24
N ALA A 9 -19.54 -41.14 -17.43
CA ALA A 9 -18.22 -41.63 -17.90
C ALA A 9 -18.08 -41.68 -19.44
N ALA A 10 -17.01 -41.04 -19.96
CA ALA A 10 -16.17 -41.43 -21.13
C ALA A 10 -15.29 -40.21 -21.50
N ALA A 11 -13.97 -40.24 -21.28
CA ALA A 11 -12.91 -40.75 -22.18
C ALA A 11 -12.68 -39.82 -23.40
N ALA A 12 -11.50 -39.48 -23.91
CA ALA A 12 -10.10 -39.81 -23.69
C ALA A 12 -9.24 -38.72 -24.39
N ALA A 13 -7.95 -38.64 -24.07
CA ALA A 13 -6.96 -37.67 -24.57
C ALA A 13 -6.59 -37.86 -26.07
N PRO A 14 -5.77 -36.98 -26.73
CA PRO A 14 -4.32 -36.92 -26.45
C PRO A 14 -3.67 -35.53 -26.49
N LEU A 15 -2.58 -35.40 -25.71
CA LEU A 15 -1.53 -34.43 -25.95
C LEU A 15 -0.91 -34.62 -27.34
N ARG A 16 -0.56 -33.51 -28.00
CA ARG A 16 0.72 -33.24 -28.71
C ARG A 16 0.50 -32.31 -29.90
N SER A 17 1.09 -31.12 -29.86
CA SER A 17 1.96 -30.69 -30.96
C SER A 17 2.83 -29.53 -30.50
N LEU A 18 4.12 -29.83 -30.37
CA LEU A 18 5.19 -28.87 -30.23
C LEU A 18 5.38 -28.15 -31.56
N CYS A 19 5.08 -26.85 -31.63
CA CYS A 19 5.68 -25.99 -32.65
C CYS A 19 6.75 -25.14 -32.00
N ARG A 20 7.92 -25.78 -31.86
CA ARG A 20 9.20 -25.19 -31.48
C ARG A 20 9.92 -24.83 -32.76
N SER A 21 9.73 -23.61 -33.28
CA SER A 21 10.61 -23.05 -34.31
C SER A 21 11.70 -22.22 -33.64
N SER A 22 12.71 -22.95 -33.20
CA SER A 22 14.13 -22.58 -33.08
C SER A 22 14.70 -22.61 -34.52
N LEU A 23 15.62 -21.80 -35.04
CA LEU A 23 16.68 -20.91 -34.58
C LEU A 23 16.85 -19.84 -35.69
N CYS A 24 17.11 -18.59 -35.33
CA CYS A 24 18.42 -17.93 -35.45
C CYS A 24 19.04 -17.90 -36.87
N SER A 25 19.11 -16.69 -37.42
CA SER A 25 20.24 -16.20 -38.23
C SER A 25 20.44 -14.74 -37.83
N LEU A 26 21.41 -14.44 -36.95
CA LEU A 26 22.66 -13.74 -37.33
C LEU A 26 22.36 -12.38 -37.99
N ALA A 27 22.71 -11.21 -37.46
CA ALA A 27 23.88 -10.83 -36.68
C ALA A 27 23.70 -9.38 -36.15
N PRO A 28 24.74 -8.57 -35.89
CA PRO A 28 25.45 -8.49 -34.62
C PRO A 28 25.45 -7.07 -34.04
N TRP A 29 25.32 -6.96 -32.72
CA TRP A 29 26.12 -6.09 -31.84
C TRP A 29 26.82 -4.90 -32.52
N ARG A 30 26.10 -3.78 -32.66
CA ARG A 30 26.72 -2.46 -32.75
C ARG A 30 25.64 -1.39 -32.54
N ASP A 31 25.48 -0.98 -31.29
CA ASP A 31 25.34 0.44 -30.94
C ASP A 31 25.48 0.61 -29.42
N TRP A 32 26.72 0.47 -28.95
CA TRP A 32 27.12 0.96 -27.64
C TRP A 32 27.42 2.46 -27.76
N GLY A 33 26.40 3.26 -28.04
CA GLY A 33 26.62 4.59 -28.59
C GLY A 33 25.45 5.54 -28.51
N SER A 34 24.68 5.55 -27.41
CA SER A 34 23.93 6.75 -26.98
C SER A 34 23.34 6.57 -25.59
N TRP A 35 24.17 6.63 -24.55
CA TRP A 35 23.71 7.22 -23.29
C TRP A 35 23.65 8.74 -23.47
N ALA A 36 22.66 9.22 -24.22
CA ALA A 36 22.18 10.57 -24.05
C ALA A 36 21.20 10.53 -22.86
N PRO A 37 21.55 11.05 -21.67
CA PRO A 37 20.57 11.16 -20.61
C PRO A 37 19.45 12.12 -21.05
N PRO A 38 18.18 11.83 -20.70
CA PRO A 38 17.06 12.67 -21.08
C PRO A 38 17.20 14.10 -20.51
N PRO A 39 16.64 15.13 -21.19
CA PRO A 39 16.92 16.56 -20.97
C PRO A 39 16.44 17.12 -19.62
N TRP A 40 15.95 16.28 -18.70
CA TRP A 40 15.48 16.71 -17.38
C TRP A 40 16.51 16.51 -16.25
N ARG A 41 17.76 16.11 -16.55
CA ARG A 41 18.86 16.25 -15.58
C ARG A 41 19.41 17.67 -15.60
N ALA A 42 18.60 18.62 -15.12
CA ALA A 42 19.11 19.91 -14.71
C ALA A 42 20.04 19.72 -13.48
N PRO A 43 21.18 20.42 -13.40
CA PRO A 43 22.06 20.35 -12.26
C PRO A 43 21.32 20.86 -11.02
N ARG A 44 21.44 20.10 -9.93
CA ARG A 44 20.88 20.42 -8.60
C ARG A 44 21.48 21.74 -8.10
N GLY A 45 20.86 22.86 -8.47
CA GLY A 45 21.07 24.17 -7.87
C GLY A 45 20.58 24.14 -6.42
N LEU A 46 21.48 24.46 -5.49
CA LEU A 46 21.35 24.39 -4.03
C LEU A 46 20.40 25.44 -3.41
N LEU A 47 19.22 25.69 -3.99
CA LEU A 47 18.23 26.63 -3.41
C LEU A 47 16.78 26.13 -3.52
N ALA A 48 16.56 24.82 -3.49
CA ALA A 48 15.23 24.30 -3.20
C ALA A 48 14.96 24.47 -1.71
N VAL A 49 14.48 25.65 -1.31
CA VAL A 49 13.75 25.84 -0.05
C VAL A 49 12.65 24.76 -0.04
N PRO A 50 12.65 23.81 0.91
CA PRO A 50 11.59 22.83 0.95
C PRO A 50 10.26 23.57 1.08
N PRO A 51 9.22 23.20 0.31
CA PRO A 51 7.91 23.83 0.48
C PRO A 51 7.52 23.65 1.93
N ALA A 52 7.18 24.76 2.60
CA ALA A 52 6.66 24.75 3.95
C ALA A 52 5.47 23.77 3.97
N GLY A 53 5.72 22.57 4.48
CA GLY A 53 4.71 21.53 4.57
C GLY A 53 3.51 22.05 5.36
N PRO A 54 2.31 21.48 5.16
CA PRO A 54 1.12 21.91 5.86
C PRO A 54 1.41 22.00 7.36
N PRO A 55 0.91 23.06 8.05
CA PRO A 55 1.14 23.22 9.48
C PRO A 55 0.73 21.92 10.16
N LEU A 56 1.61 21.37 11.00
CA LEU A 56 1.36 20.13 11.73
C LEU A 56 0.10 20.33 12.56
N LEU A 57 -1.05 19.96 11.98
CA LEU A 57 -2.36 20.12 12.56
C LEU A 57 -2.28 19.51 13.96
N ALA A 58 -2.47 20.34 14.99
CA ALA A 58 -2.16 20.00 16.37
C ALA A 58 -2.69 18.59 16.71
N GLY A 59 -1.75 17.65 16.81
CA GLY A 59 -2.05 16.23 16.94
C GLY A 59 -2.71 15.88 18.27
N LEU A 60 -3.28 14.68 18.31
CA LEU A 60 -3.81 14.07 19.53
C LEU A 60 -2.70 13.91 20.58
N LYS A 61 -2.95 14.34 21.84
CA LYS A 61 -1.95 14.28 22.92
C LYS A 61 -1.82 12.85 23.46
N THR A 62 -0.65 12.22 23.31
CA THR A 62 -0.38 10.91 23.90
C THR A 62 0.10 11.06 25.35
N LYS A 63 -0.50 10.32 26.29
CA LYS A 63 -0.15 10.32 27.71
C LYS A 63 -0.15 8.89 28.27
N THR A 64 0.66 8.64 29.29
CA THR A 64 0.68 7.34 30.02
C THR A 64 -0.62 7.11 30.81
N ALA A 65 -1.08 8.14 31.53
CA ALA A 65 -2.35 8.13 32.27
C ALA A 65 -3.38 9.08 31.63
N LEU A 66 -4.60 8.58 31.47
CA LEU A 66 -5.72 9.36 30.94
C LEU A 66 -6.51 9.99 32.07
N ARG A 67 -6.79 11.30 31.95
CA ARG A 67 -7.65 12.04 32.89
C ARG A 67 -8.67 12.89 32.12
N ARG A 68 -9.90 12.90 32.62
CA ARG A 68 -10.96 13.81 32.14
C ARG A 68 -10.68 15.21 32.68
N ARG A 69 -10.80 16.23 31.82
CA ARG A 69 -10.60 17.65 32.18
C ARG A 69 -11.91 18.42 32.34
N CYS A 70 -12.98 17.87 31.78
CA CYS A 70 -14.27 18.51 31.60
C CYS A 70 -15.39 17.49 31.80
N LYS A 71 -16.63 17.95 31.97
CA LYS A 71 -17.81 17.09 32.14
C LYS A 71 -18.12 16.29 30.88
N ASP A 72 -17.93 16.90 29.71
CA ASP A 72 -18.17 16.27 28.40
C ASP A 72 -17.05 15.33 27.94
N CYS A 73 -16.00 15.19 28.75
CA CYS A 73 -14.86 14.36 28.44
C CYS A 73 -15.20 12.91 28.79
N TYR A 74 -15.20 12.01 27.81
CA TYR A 74 -15.52 10.60 28.00
C TYR A 74 -14.39 9.70 27.49
N ILE A 75 -14.29 8.50 28.06
CA ILE A 75 -13.24 7.54 27.75
C ILE A 75 -13.81 6.51 26.76
N VAL A 76 -13.08 6.24 25.68
CA VAL A 76 -13.45 5.24 24.67
C VAL A 76 -12.29 4.30 24.38
N ARG A 77 -12.59 3.04 24.09
CA ARG A 77 -11.63 2.09 23.52
C ARG A 77 -11.80 2.05 22.01
N ARG A 78 -10.73 2.29 21.26
CA ARG A 78 -10.69 2.22 19.79
C ARG A 78 -9.40 1.50 19.39
N ARG A 79 -9.47 0.52 18.48
CA ARG A 79 -8.29 -0.21 17.98
C ARG A 79 -7.35 -0.71 19.10
N GLY A 80 -7.93 -1.26 20.17
CA GLY A 80 -7.19 -1.79 21.33
C GLY A 80 -6.57 -0.74 22.27
N ARG A 81 -6.73 0.56 22.02
CA ARG A 81 -6.17 1.64 22.85
C ARG A 81 -7.27 2.47 23.51
N LEU A 82 -6.97 3.01 24.69
CA LEU A 82 -7.85 3.95 25.40
C LEU A 82 -7.61 5.38 24.92
N TYR A 83 -8.71 6.13 24.78
CA TYR A 83 -8.71 7.53 24.38
C TYR A 83 -9.63 8.33 25.28
N VAL A 84 -9.28 9.59 25.52
CA VAL A 84 -10.23 10.60 26.02
C VAL A 84 -10.71 11.38 24.81
N CYS A 85 -12.02 11.40 24.59
CA CYS A 85 -12.68 12.20 23.57
C CYS A 85 -13.53 13.27 24.26
N CYS A 86 -13.67 14.43 23.61
CA CYS A 86 -14.49 15.53 24.07
C CYS A 86 -15.14 16.16 22.85
N LYS A 87 -16.46 16.40 22.93
CA LYS A 87 -17.23 17.01 21.83
C LYS A 87 -17.16 18.54 21.87
N SER A 88 -17.26 19.14 23.07
CA SER A 88 -17.18 20.59 23.26
C SER A 88 -15.78 21.15 23.00
N ASN A 89 -14.75 20.48 23.51
CA ASN A 89 -13.37 21.00 23.50
C ASN A 89 -12.36 20.00 22.89
N PRO A 90 -11.93 20.16 21.62
CA PRO A 90 -11.02 19.23 20.96
C PRO A 90 -9.61 19.21 21.58
N ARG A 91 -9.21 20.26 22.29
CA ARG A 91 -7.93 20.36 23.02
C ARG A 91 -7.77 19.30 24.13
N HIS A 92 -8.87 18.68 24.56
CA HIS A 92 -8.89 17.64 25.60
C HIS A 92 -8.66 16.22 25.06
N LYS A 93 -8.64 16.05 23.74
CA LYS A 93 -8.45 14.72 23.12
C LYS A 93 -7.07 14.16 23.50
N GLN A 94 -7.06 12.96 24.07
CA GLN A 94 -5.85 12.28 24.54
C GLN A 94 -5.85 10.81 24.12
N ARG A 95 -4.67 10.22 23.93
CA ARG A 95 -4.45 8.78 23.66
C ARG A 95 -3.59 8.17 24.76
N LYS A 96 -3.92 6.95 25.20
CA LYS A 96 -3.02 6.17 26.05
C LYS A 96 -1.84 5.71 25.20
N GLY A 97 -0.66 6.20 25.56
CA GLY A 97 0.64 5.72 25.09
C GLY A 97 0.86 4.30 25.58
#